data_AF-A0A965PTB8-F1
#
_entry.id   AF-A0A965PTB8-F1
#
_cell.length_a   1.000
_cell.length_b   1.000
_cell.length_c   1.000
_cell.angle_alpha   90.00
_cell.angle_beta   90.00
_cell.angle_gamma   90.00
#
_symmetry.space_group_name_H-M   'P 1'
#
loop_
_entity.id
_entity.type
_entity.pdbx_description
1 polymer ?
#
loop_
_entity_poly.entity_id
_entity_poly.type
_entity_poly.pdbx_seq_one_letter_code
_entity_poly.pdbx_strand_id
1 'polypeptide(L)'
;MTTEINKYHTSKIYRISSPQCEKFYIGSTTQTLKERLRHHKLDYKRYIEKGNERYLTSFEVVKFDDAIIELIKNVNCENRKELDRIEGDCIKEHHDRILNKNVAGRTLKEYRETHKNEIKDRMKDYGKEYREVYKNEIKENKKKYREAHKNEIKDRMKQYYEARKDKLNEKFDCDCGGKYLLHHKTRHTKTKKHQLFISNQL
;
A
#
# COMPACT_ATOMS: atom_id res chain seq x y z
N MET A 1 34.21 -2.58 39.56
CA MET A 1 32.94 -2.24 38.88
C MET A 1 32.95 -2.95 37.54
N THR A 2 32.24 -4.05 37.39
CA THR A 2 32.05 -4.70 36.09
C THR A 2 31.04 -3.86 35.31
N THR A 3 31.51 -3.13 34.29
CA THR A 3 30.65 -2.48 33.32
C THR A 3 29.83 -3.57 32.62
N GLU A 4 28.52 -3.56 32.82
CA GLU A 4 27.61 -4.47 32.14
C GLU A 4 27.66 -4.14 30.64
N ILE A 5 28.33 -4.99 29.86
CA ILE A 5 28.46 -4.81 28.41
C ILE A 5 27.08 -4.98 27.79
N ASN A 6 26.65 -3.98 27.03
CA ASN A 6 25.37 -4.03 26.32
C ASN A 6 25.34 -5.25 25.39
N LYS A 7 24.43 -6.20 25.65
CA LYS A 7 24.30 -7.45 24.87
C LYS A 7 24.10 -7.22 23.37
N TYR A 8 23.59 -6.05 22.97
CA TYR A 8 23.37 -5.71 21.56
C TYR A 8 24.66 -5.37 20.80
N HIS A 9 25.77 -5.09 21.50
CA HIS A 9 27.08 -4.83 20.88
C HIS A 9 27.69 -6.08 20.22
N THR A 10 27.21 -7.27 20.59
CA THR A 10 27.67 -8.57 20.05
C THR A 10 26.60 -9.27 19.20
N SER A 11 25.65 -8.49 18.68
CA SER A 11 24.55 -8.99 17.87
C SER A 11 25.03 -9.62 16.57
N LYS A 12 24.24 -10.55 16.05
CA LYS A 12 24.51 -11.30 14.83
C LYS A 12 23.27 -11.30 13.97
N ILE A 13 23.44 -11.07 12.68
CA ILE A 13 22.46 -11.44 11.66
C ILE A 13 22.89 -12.79 11.09
N TYR A 14 21.95 -13.73 10.99
CA TYR A 14 22.21 -15.08 10.51
C TYR A 14 21.15 -15.50 9.49
N ARG A 15 21.46 -16.55 8.75
CA ARG A 15 20.48 -17.33 8.00
C ARG A 15 20.37 -18.76 8.52
N ILE A 16 19.20 -19.36 8.34
CA ILE A 16 18.96 -20.80 8.47
C ILE A 16 18.60 -21.34 7.10
N SER A 17 19.35 -22.34 6.64
CA SER A 17 19.24 -22.96 5.32
C SER A 17 19.27 -24.49 5.44
N SER A 18 18.77 -25.18 4.43
CA SER A 18 18.88 -26.64 4.27
C SER A 18 19.00 -26.93 2.76
N PRO A 19 19.79 -27.93 2.33
CA PRO A 19 19.81 -28.38 0.93
C PRO A 19 18.43 -28.79 0.39
N GLN A 20 17.48 -29.12 1.27
CA GLN A 20 16.11 -29.50 0.92
C GLN A 20 15.19 -28.28 0.74
N CYS A 21 15.68 -27.06 0.98
CA CYS A 21 14.91 -25.83 0.88
C CYS A 21 15.66 -24.80 0.04
N GLU A 22 15.09 -24.42 -1.11
CA GLU A 22 15.68 -23.40 -1.99
C GLU A 22 15.76 -22.02 -1.29
N LYS A 23 14.79 -21.72 -0.42
CA LYS A 23 14.72 -20.47 0.33
C LYS A 23 15.30 -20.64 1.72
N PHE A 24 15.77 -19.54 2.30
CA PHE A 24 16.32 -19.53 3.66
C PHE A 24 15.60 -18.53 4.57
N TYR A 25 15.76 -18.70 5.88
CA TYR A 25 15.21 -17.78 6.88
C TYR A 25 16.31 -16.85 7.38
N ILE A 26 16.06 -15.54 7.47
CA ILE A 26 16.96 -14.56 8.08
C ILE A 26 16.46 -14.18 9.47
N GLY A 27 17.37 -14.05 10.43
CA GLY A 27 17.03 -13.47 11.72
C GLY A 27 18.22 -12.85 12.43
N SER A 28 17.94 -12.19 13.55
CA SER A 28 18.95 -11.64 14.46
C SER A 28 19.00 -12.35 15.81
N THR A 29 20.16 -12.27 16.47
CA THR A 29 20.35 -12.80 17.84
C THR A 29 21.47 -12.09 18.57
N THR A 30 21.37 -11.98 19.89
CA THR A 30 22.48 -11.61 20.79
C THR A 30 23.15 -12.84 21.41
N GLN A 31 22.60 -14.03 21.19
CA GLN A 31 23.15 -15.32 21.65
C GLN A 31 24.20 -15.85 20.66
N THR A 32 24.81 -16.98 20.98
CA THR A 32 25.57 -17.74 19.98
C THR A 32 24.63 -18.31 18.90
N LEU A 33 25.16 -18.59 17.71
CA LEU A 33 24.37 -19.21 16.64
C LEU A 33 23.90 -20.61 17.02
N LYS A 34 24.74 -21.40 17.70
CA LYS A 34 24.40 -22.74 18.18
C LYS A 34 23.19 -22.72 19.13
N GLU A 35 23.19 -21.83 20.11
CA GLU A 35 22.06 -21.66 21.03
C GLU A 35 20.81 -21.19 20.29
N ARG A 36 20.96 -20.27 19.34
CA ARG A 36 19.83 -19.76 18.56
C ARG A 36 19.18 -20.84 17.70
N LEU A 37 19.98 -21.67 17.02
CA LEU A 37 19.47 -22.82 16.26
C LEU A 37 18.80 -23.85 17.17
N ARG A 38 19.37 -24.11 18.35
CA ARG A 38 18.74 -24.99 19.35
C ARG A 38 17.36 -24.48 19.75
N HIS A 39 17.21 -23.18 20.01
CA HIS A 39 15.91 -22.58 20.32
C HIS A 39 14.91 -22.76 19.17
N HIS A 40 15.31 -22.49 17.92
CA HIS A 40 14.45 -22.74 16.76
C HIS A 40 13.99 -24.20 16.66
N LYS A 41 14.90 -25.17 16.85
CA LYS A 41 14.56 -26.60 16.83
C LYS A 41 13.60 -26.98 17.96
N LEU A 42 13.79 -26.43 19.16
CA LEU A 42 12.87 -26.65 20.29
C LEU A 42 11.49 -26.03 20.04
N ASP A 43 11.45 -24.83 19.48
CA ASP A 43 10.20 -24.14 19.15
C ASP A 43 9.41 -24.95 18.11
N TYR A 44 10.09 -25.48 17.08
CA TYR A 44 9.49 -26.37 16.08
C TYR A 44 8.97 -27.66 16.71
N LYS A 45 9.78 -28.31 17.57
CA LYS A 45 9.37 -29.52 18.30
C LYS A 45 8.10 -29.27 19.14
N ARG A 46 8.05 -28.16 19.88
CA ARG A 46 6.84 -27.80 20.65
C ARG A 46 5.63 -27.57 19.74
N TYR A 47 5.84 -26.97 18.58
CA TYR A 47 4.78 -26.75 17.60
C TYR A 47 4.15 -28.05 17.08
N ILE A 48 4.97 -29.03 16.70
CA ILE A 48 4.48 -30.32 16.21
C ILE A 48 3.82 -31.17 17.31
N GLU A 49 4.31 -31.08 18.55
CA GLU A 49 3.79 -31.90 19.66
C GLU A 49 2.48 -31.37 20.26
N LYS A 50 2.33 -30.04 20.38
CA LYS A 50 1.21 -29.42 21.09
C LYS A 50 0.06 -28.97 20.19
N GLY A 51 0.28 -28.84 18.87
CA GLY A 51 -0.75 -28.53 17.87
C GLY A 51 -1.41 -27.13 17.93
N ASN A 52 -1.32 -26.40 19.05
CA ASN A 52 -1.89 -25.06 19.25
C ASN A 52 -0.82 -23.96 19.46
N GLU A 53 0.42 -24.22 19.10
CA GLU A 53 1.49 -23.23 19.19
C GLU A 53 1.49 -22.33 17.94
N ARG A 54 1.95 -21.09 18.12
CA ARG A 54 2.09 -20.15 17.01
C ARG A 54 3.08 -20.68 15.98
N TYR A 55 2.63 -20.81 14.74
CA TYR A 55 3.51 -21.14 13.62
C TYR A 55 4.51 -20.00 13.34
N LEU A 56 5.79 -20.36 13.16
CA LEU A 56 6.88 -19.47 12.78
C LEU A 56 7.40 -19.83 11.39
N THR A 57 7.72 -18.83 10.58
CA THR A 57 8.22 -19.05 9.20
C THR A 57 9.56 -19.77 9.15
N SER A 58 10.37 -19.69 10.21
CA SER A 58 11.62 -20.47 10.32
C SER A 58 11.36 -21.98 10.33
N PHE A 59 10.15 -22.44 10.69
CA PHE A 59 9.80 -23.86 10.69
C PHE A 59 9.85 -24.47 9.29
N GLU A 60 9.67 -23.68 8.22
CA GLU A 60 9.79 -24.19 6.86
C GLU A 60 11.17 -24.74 6.51
N VAL A 61 12.21 -24.27 7.20
CA VAL A 61 13.59 -24.76 7.01
C VAL A 61 14.05 -25.59 8.21
N VAL A 62 13.67 -25.21 9.42
CA VAL A 62 14.08 -25.91 10.66
C VAL A 62 13.49 -27.31 10.78
N LYS A 63 12.41 -27.61 10.04
CA LYS A 63 11.83 -28.95 9.95
C LYS A 63 12.76 -30.01 9.37
N PHE A 64 13.79 -29.60 8.65
CA PHE A 64 14.79 -30.51 8.09
C PHE A 64 15.93 -30.75 9.09
N ASP A 65 16.31 -32.00 9.30
CA ASP A 65 17.37 -32.36 10.26
C ASP A 65 18.74 -31.78 9.90
N ASP A 66 18.98 -31.63 8.59
CA ASP A 66 20.18 -31.04 7.98
C ASP A 66 20.18 -29.51 7.96
N ALA A 67 19.20 -28.86 8.60
CA ALA A 67 19.15 -27.41 8.70
C ALA A 67 20.35 -26.86 9.49
N ILE A 68 21.08 -25.94 8.86
CA ILE A 68 22.24 -25.27 9.41
C ILE A 68 21.95 -23.80 9.69
N ILE A 69 22.70 -23.20 10.62
CA ILE A 69 22.70 -21.77 10.88
C ILE A 69 24.05 -21.18 10.50
N GLU A 70 24.03 -20.10 9.72
CA GLU A 70 25.24 -19.45 9.22
C GLU A 70 25.24 -17.97 9.56
N LEU A 71 26.39 -17.44 9.96
CA LEU A 71 26.56 -16.02 10.21
C LEU A 71 26.49 -15.27 8.88
N ILE A 72 25.64 -14.24 8.80
CA ILE A 72 25.70 -13.26 7.69
C ILE A 72 26.67 -12.15 8.06
N LYS A 73 26.45 -11.52 9.23
CA LYS A 73 27.35 -10.46 9.73
C LYS A 73 27.22 -10.28 11.24
N ASN A 74 28.32 -9.88 11.87
CA ASN A 74 28.31 -9.32 13.21
C ASN A 74 27.84 -7.86 13.15
N VAL A 75 27.10 -7.45 14.18
CA VAL A 75 26.50 -6.12 14.27
C VAL A 75 26.70 -5.58 15.67
N ASN A 76 27.26 -4.37 15.74
CA ASN A 76 27.26 -3.57 16.94
C ASN A 76 26.10 -2.57 16.87
N CYS A 77 25.18 -2.64 17.82
CA CYS A 77 24.03 -1.74 17.92
C CYS A 77 23.64 -1.55 19.38
N GLU A 78 22.91 -0.48 19.69
CA GLU A 78 22.63 -0.11 21.08
C GLU A 78 21.39 -0.79 21.64
N ASN A 79 20.45 -1.20 20.79
CA ASN A 79 19.16 -1.67 21.24
C ASN A 79 18.47 -2.58 20.22
N ARG A 80 17.37 -3.20 20.67
CA ARG A 80 16.55 -4.09 19.86
C ARG A 80 16.05 -3.45 18.56
N LYS A 81 15.66 -2.17 18.62
CA LYS A 81 15.04 -1.46 17.49
C LYS A 81 16.05 -1.27 16.36
N GLU A 82 17.30 -0.93 16.69
CA GLU A 82 18.40 -0.88 15.73
C GLU A 82 18.70 -2.26 15.14
N LEU A 83 18.77 -3.30 15.98
CA LEU A 83 18.98 -4.67 15.50
C LEU A 83 17.86 -5.10 14.54
N ASP A 84 16.61 -4.80 14.87
CA ASP A 84 15.45 -5.10 14.03
C ASP A 84 15.50 -4.33 12.69
N ARG A 85 15.98 -3.08 12.68
CA ARG A 85 16.21 -2.33 11.43
C ARG A 85 17.25 -3.02 10.54
N ILE A 86 18.37 -3.44 11.13
CA ILE A 86 19.48 -4.08 10.42
C ILE A 86 19.07 -5.47 9.89
N GLU A 87 18.30 -6.24 10.68
CA GLU A 87 17.67 -7.48 10.23
C GLU A 87 16.70 -7.20 9.06
N GLY A 88 15.85 -6.18 9.20
CA GLY A 88 14.90 -5.76 8.18
C GLY A 88 15.54 -5.40 6.85
N ASP A 89 16.66 -4.68 6.88
CA ASP A 89 17.37 -4.31 5.65
C ASP A 89 18.03 -5.53 4.99
N CYS A 90 18.56 -6.47 5.80
CA CYS A 90 19.07 -7.74 5.27
C CYS A 90 17.95 -8.60 4.64
N ILE A 91 16.75 -8.59 5.23
CA ILE A 91 15.55 -9.23 4.66
C ILE A 91 15.17 -8.59 3.32
N LYS A 92 15.19 -7.25 3.21
CA LYS A 92 14.86 -6.57 1.94
C LYS A 92 15.86 -6.88 0.84
N GLU A 93 17.15 -6.93 1.18
CA GLU A 93 18.23 -7.24 0.22
C GLU A 93 18.08 -8.61 -0.43
N HIS A 94 17.47 -9.57 0.28
CA HIS A 94 17.30 -10.96 -0.18
C HIS A 94 15.83 -11.34 -0.45
N HIS A 95 14.95 -10.36 -0.68
CA HIS A 95 13.48 -10.53 -0.66
C HIS A 95 12.94 -11.68 -1.52
N ASP A 96 13.63 -12.03 -2.60
CA ASP A 96 13.30 -13.04 -3.60
C ASP A 96 13.65 -14.48 -3.17
N ARG A 97 14.52 -14.65 -2.16
CA ARG A 97 15.08 -15.97 -1.75
C ARG A 97 14.81 -16.33 -0.30
N ILE A 98 13.93 -15.60 0.38
CA ILE A 98 13.70 -15.76 1.82
C ILE A 98 12.32 -16.29 2.18
N LEU A 99 12.25 -16.91 3.36
CA LEU A 99 11.04 -17.43 3.99
C LEU A 99 10.33 -16.39 4.88
N ASN A 100 11.02 -15.32 5.28
CA ASN A 100 10.46 -14.29 6.16
C ASN A 100 9.23 -13.64 5.51
N LYS A 101 8.07 -13.77 6.17
CA LYS A 101 6.83 -13.12 5.74
C LYS A 101 6.77 -11.64 6.11
N ASN A 102 7.50 -11.25 7.16
CA ASN A 102 7.53 -9.89 7.70
C ASN A 102 8.95 -9.33 7.64
N VAL A 103 9.06 -8.03 7.42
CA VAL A 103 10.32 -7.29 7.46
C VAL A 103 10.49 -6.69 8.86
N ALA A 104 11.52 -7.13 9.58
CA ALA A 104 11.83 -6.62 10.92
C ALA A 104 12.08 -5.10 10.90
N GLY A 105 11.69 -4.42 11.97
CA GLY A 105 11.88 -2.97 12.11
C GLY A 105 11.13 -2.10 11.09
N ARG A 106 10.32 -2.66 10.18
CA ARG A 106 9.58 -1.89 9.17
C ARG A 106 8.53 -1.00 9.83
N THR A 107 8.44 0.25 9.39
CA THR A 107 7.40 1.17 9.85
C THR A 107 6.12 1.04 9.02
N LEU A 108 4.99 1.46 9.60
CA LEU A 108 3.72 1.53 8.87
C LEU A 108 3.81 2.47 7.65
N LYS A 109 4.59 3.55 7.74
CA LYS A 109 4.82 4.47 6.62
C LYS A 109 5.55 3.77 5.47
N GLU A 110 6.64 3.06 5.76
CA GLU A 110 7.39 2.29 4.74
C GLU A 110 6.52 1.21 4.10
N TYR A 111 5.72 0.50 4.90
CA TYR A 111 4.77 -0.48 4.37
C TYR A 111 3.77 0.17 3.39
N ARG A 112 3.12 1.27 3.80
CA ARG A 112 2.16 2.00 2.97
C ARG A 112 2.76 2.52 1.67
N GLU A 113 4.01 3.01 1.72
CA GLU A 113 4.67 3.52 0.51
C GLU A 113 4.96 2.39 -0.48
N THR A 114 5.56 1.30 0.00
CA THR A 114 5.91 0.14 -0.83
C THR A 114 4.70 -0.62 -1.38
N HIS A 115 3.54 -0.58 -0.70
CA HIS A 115 2.31 -1.26 -1.13
C HIS A 115 1.23 -0.27 -1.59
N LYS A 116 1.61 0.97 -1.91
CA LYS A 116 0.66 2.06 -2.22
C LYS A 116 -0.32 1.69 -3.33
N ASN A 117 0.17 1.08 -4.40
CA ASN A 117 -0.64 0.71 -5.56
C ASN A 117 -1.59 -0.44 -5.23
N GLU A 118 -1.11 -1.51 -4.58
CA GLU A 118 -1.96 -2.63 -4.15
C GLU A 118 -3.07 -2.20 -3.20
N ILE A 119 -2.76 -1.32 -2.24
CA ILE A 119 -3.74 -0.74 -1.33
C ILE A 119 -4.77 0.07 -2.12
N LYS A 120 -4.32 0.90 -3.06
CA LYS A 120 -5.19 1.72 -3.91
C LYS A 120 -6.12 0.84 -4.77
N ASP A 121 -5.61 -0.23 -5.35
CA ASP A 121 -6.39 -1.15 -6.18
C ASP A 121 -7.41 -1.92 -5.34
N ARG A 122 -7.00 -2.45 -4.18
CA ARG A 122 -7.92 -3.09 -3.23
C ARG A 122 -9.05 -2.15 -2.79
N MET A 123 -8.71 -0.89 -2.48
CA MET A 123 -9.72 0.12 -2.10
C MET A 123 -10.67 0.46 -3.25
N LYS A 124 -10.16 0.47 -4.49
CA LYS A 124 -10.97 0.68 -5.69
C LYS A 124 -11.98 -0.45 -5.87
N ASP A 125 -11.56 -1.70 -5.71
CA ASP A 125 -12.42 -2.87 -5.88
C ASP A 125 -13.45 -2.98 -4.76
N TYR A 126 -13.03 -2.78 -3.51
CA TYR A 126 -13.95 -2.64 -2.38
C TYR A 126 -15.01 -1.56 -2.63
N GLY A 127 -14.61 -0.39 -3.16
CA GLY A 127 -15.53 0.68 -3.49
C GLY A 127 -16.48 0.36 -4.66
N LYS A 128 -16.15 -0.59 -5.54
CA LYS A 128 -17.09 -1.09 -6.56
C LYS A 128 -18.11 -2.03 -5.92
N GLU A 129 -17.64 -3.02 -5.16
CA GLU A 129 -18.50 -3.99 -4.47
C GLU A 129 -19.49 -3.29 -3.54
N TYR A 130 -19.01 -2.34 -2.73
CA TYR A 130 -19.85 -1.53 -1.86
C TYR A 130 -20.93 -0.79 -2.66
N ARG A 131 -20.58 -0.18 -3.80
CA ARG A 131 -21.56 0.52 -4.64
C ARG A 131 -22.61 -0.40 -5.24
N GLU A 132 -22.25 -1.64 -5.58
CA GLU A 132 -23.20 -2.61 -6.11
C GLU A 132 -24.13 -3.15 -5.01
N VAL A 133 -23.57 -3.58 -3.88
CA VAL A 133 -24.34 -4.11 -2.75
C VAL A 133 -25.31 -3.06 -2.21
N TYR A 134 -24.84 -1.82 -2.02
CA TYR A 134 -25.63 -0.74 -1.42
C TYR A 134 -26.27 0.19 -2.45
N LYS A 135 -26.37 -0.23 -3.72
CA LYS A 135 -26.83 0.60 -4.85
C LYS A 135 -28.18 1.28 -4.59
N ASN A 136 -29.14 0.54 -4.06
CA ASN A 136 -30.50 1.03 -3.80
C ASN A 136 -30.52 2.02 -2.64
N GLU A 137 -29.84 1.70 -1.53
CA GLU A 137 -29.73 2.58 -0.37
C GLU A 137 -29.04 3.89 -0.74
N ILE A 138 -27.94 3.83 -1.48
CA ILE A 138 -27.24 5.03 -1.99
C ILE A 138 -28.18 5.87 -2.85
N LYS A 139 -28.97 5.25 -3.72
CA LYS A 139 -29.94 5.96 -4.58
C LYS A 139 -31.03 6.63 -3.75
N GLU A 140 -31.56 5.95 -2.74
CA GLU A 140 -32.60 6.47 -1.85
C GLU A 140 -32.09 7.61 -0.97
N ASN A 141 -30.91 7.45 -0.35
CA ASN A 141 -30.28 8.49 0.45
C ASN A 141 -29.99 9.74 -0.39
N LYS A 142 -29.54 9.57 -1.65
CA LYS A 142 -29.39 10.69 -2.61
C LYS A 142 -30.71 11.36 -2.96
N LYS A 143 -31.83 10.64 -2.94
CA LYS A 143 -33.17 11.21 -3.18
C LYS A 143 -33.59 12.04 -1.97
N LYS A 144 -33.53 11.45 -0.76
CA LYS A 144 -33.85 12.11 0.51
C LYS A 144 -33.05 13.40 0.69
N TYR A 145 -31.74 13.35 0.45
CA TYR A 145 -30.88 14.55 0.52
C TYR A 145 -31.30 15.64 -0.46
N ARG A 146 -31.62 15.28 -1.72
CA ARG A 146 -32.07 16.26 -2.73
C ARG A 146 -33.40 16.90 -2.38
N GLU A 147 -34.31 16.17 -1.75
CA GLU A 147 -35.60 16.68 -1.31
C GLU A 147 -35.44 17.60 -0.09
N ALA A 148 -34.69 17.17 0.93
CA ALA A 148 -34.42 17.96 2.12
C ALA A 148 -33.69 19.27 1.81
N HIS A 149 -32.70 19.24 0.92
CA HIS A 149 -31.86 20.40 0.57
C HIS A 149 -32.28 21.08 -0.74
N LYS A 150 -33.53 20.87 -1.20
CA LYS A 150 -34.00 21.33 -2.52
C LYS A 150 -33.80 22.84 -2.73
N ASN A 151 -34.16 23.65 -1.73
CA ASN A 151 -34.08 25.10 -1.82
C ASN A 151 -32.63 25.59 -1.75
N GLU A 152 -31.82 25.05 -0.82
CA GLU A 152 -30.39 25.36 -0.71
C GLU A 152 -29.63 25.04 -2.01
N ILE A 153 -29.91 23.90 -2.63
CA ILE A 153 -29.32 23.53 -3.92
C ILE A 153 -29.73 24.53 -5.01
N LYS A 154 -31.01 24.93 -5.02
CA LYS A 154 -31.54 25.91 -5.99
C LYS A 154 -30.90 27.29 -5.81
N ASP A 155 -30.77 27.76 -4.58
CA ASP A 155 -30.19 29.06 -4.25
C ASP A 155 -28.69 29.07 -4.55
N ARG A 156 -27.96 28.01 -4.19
CA ARG A 156 -26.54 27.85 -4.57
C ARG A 156 -26.37 27.86 -6.09
N MET A 157 -27.25 27.19 -6.82
CA MET A 157 -27.21 27.18 -8.30
C MET A 157 -27.48 28.59 -8.87
N LYS A 158 -28.44 29.32 -8.30
CA LYS A 158 -28.76 30.70 -8.69
C LYS A 158 -27.56 31.62 -8.43
N GLN A 159 -26.96 31.56 -7.25
CA GLN A 159 -25.77 32.34 -6.91
C GLN A 159 -24.59 32.05 -7.86
N TYR A 160 -24.34 30.77 -8.15
CA TYR A 160 -23.30 30.37 -9.09
C TYR A 160 -23.55 30.91 -10.51
N TYR A 161 -24.80 30.90 -10.97
CA TYR A 161 -25.18 31.47 -12.26
C TYR A 161 -25.00 32.99 -12.29
N GLU A 162 -25.53 33.72 -11.31
CA GLU A 162 -25.41 35.18 -11.24
C GLU A 162 -23.94 35.63 -11.21
N ALA A 163 -23.10 34.95 -10.42
CA ALA A 163 -21.66 35.23 -10.35
C ALA A 163 -20.91 35.02 -11.68
N ARG A 164 -21.49 34.29 -12.64
CA ARG A 164 -20.89 33.98 -13.94
C ARG A 164 -21.67 34.54 -15.12
N LYS A 165 -22.79 35.23 -14.87
CA LYS A 165 -23.77 35.62 -15.88
C LYS A 165 -23.15 36.54 -16.94
N ASP A 166 -22.37 37.52 -16.52
CA ASP A 166 -21.75 38.47 -17.45
C ASP A 166 -20.75 37.76 -18.37
N LYS A 167 -19.88 36.92 -17.78
CA LYS A 167 -18.93 36.09 -18.53
C LYS A 167 -19.64 35.12 -19.50
N LEU A 168 -20.78 34.55 -19.10
CA LEU A 168 -21.57 33.67 -19.97
C LEU A 168 -22.24 34.41 -21.13
N ASN A 169 -22.48 35.71 -20.97
CA ASN A 169 -23.06 36.60 -21.97
C ASN A 169 -22.01 37.35 -22.80
N GLU A 170 -20.71 37.17 -22.51
CA GLU A 170 -19.65 37.65 -23.40
C GLU A 170 -19.78 36.99 -24.77
N LYS A 171 -19.62 37.82 -25.80
CA LYS A 171 -19.53 37.36 -27.18
C LYS A 171 -18.09 36.97 -27.48
N PHE A 172 -17.91 35.85 -28.17
CA PHE A 172 -16.63 35.45 -28.75
C PHE A 172 -16.80 35.29 -30.26
N ASP A 173 -15.74 35.67 -30.97
CA ASP A 173 -15.59 35.38 -32.39
C ASP A 173 -15.05 33.96 -32.54
N CYS A 174 -15.69 33.18 -33.41
CA CYS A 174 -15.30 31.82 -33.73
C CYS A 174 -14.64 31.79 -35.10
N ASP A 175 -13.59 30.99 -35.24
CA ASP A 175 -12.80 30.82 -36.48
C ASP A 175 -13.64 30.46 -37.71
N CYS A 176 -14.81 29.84 -37.51
CA CYS A 176 -15.78 29.62 -38.59
C CYS A 176 -16.48 30.92 -39.09
N GLY A 177 -15.97 32.09 -38.71
CA GLY A 177 -16.45 33.43 -39.08
C GLY A 177 -17.73 33.87 -38.37
N GLY A 178 -18.11 33.25 -37.25
CA GLY A 178 -19.36 33.56 -36.54
C GLY A 178 -19.14 34.14 -35.15
N LYS A 179 -20.01 35.05 -34.72
CA LYS A 179 -19.98 35.64 -33.37
C LYS A 179 -21.06 35.03 -32.48
N TYR A 180 -20.67 34.43 -31.36
CA TYR A 180 -21.57 33.68 -30.49
C TYR A 180 -21.38 34.05 -29.02
N LEU A 181 -22.39 33.80 -28.20
CA LEU A 181 -22.27 33.94 -26.74
C LEU A 181 -21.50 32.76 -26.16
N LEU A 182 -20.73 32.99 -25.10
CA LEU A 182 -19.92 31.96 -24.46
C LEU A 182 -20.75 30.75 -24.00
N HIS A 183 -21.93 30.98 -23.42
CA HIS A 183 -22.82 29.89 -23.01
C HIS A 183 -23.43 29.10 -24.18
N HIS A 184 -23.42 29.65 -25.39
CA HIS A 184 -23.83 28.96 -26.62
C HIS A 184 -22.68 28.22 -27.31
N LYS A 185 -21.43 28.33 -26.83
CA LYS A 185 -20.24 27.71 -27.44
C LYS A 185 -20.44 26.23 -27.72
N THR A 186 -20.86 25.45 -26.72
CA THR A 186 -21.08 23.99 -26.87
C THR A 186 -22.18 23.65 -27.88
N ARG A 187 -23.22 24.47 -27.99
CA ARG A 187 -24.28 24.27 -29.00
C ARG A 187 -23.75 24.63 -30.38
N HIS A 188 -23.03 25.74 -30.49
CA HIS A 188 -22.42 26.22 -31.72
C HIS A 188 -21.43 25.20 -32.30
N THR A 189 -20.52 24.65 -31.49
CA THR A 189 -19.50 23.70 -31.95
C THR A 189 -20.09 22.40 -32.50
N LYS A 190 -21.32 22.05 -32.08
CA LYS A 190 -22.08 20.89 -32.58
C LYS A 190 -22.91 21.20 -33.82
N THR A 191 -22.95 22.44 -34.30
CA THR A 191 -23.70 22.77 -35.52
C THR A 191 -23.02 22.20 -36.75
N LYS A 192 -23.82 21.79 -37.74
CA LYS A 192 -23.31 21.30 -39.03
C LYS A 192 -22.35 22.30 -39.68
N LYS A 193 -22.64 23.60 -39.60
CA LYS A 193 -21.78 24.68 -40.11
C LYS A 193 -20.37 24.62 -39.50
N HIS A 194 -20.29 24.53 -38.17
CA HIS A 194 -18.99 24.51 -37.50
C HIS A 194 -18.25 23.18 -37.75
N GLN A 195 -18.95 22.05 -37.75
CA GLN A 195 -18.38 20.74 -38.07
C GLN A 195 -17.81 20.67 -39.50
N LEU A 196 -18.54 21.22 -40.49
CA LEU A 196 -18.08 21.33 -41.88
C LEU A 196 -16.86 22.24 -42.04
N PHE A 197 -16.81 23.35 -41.28
CA PHE A 197 -15.63 24.21 -41.25
C PHE A 197 -14.40 23.46 -40.73
N ILE A 198 -14.53 22.73 -39.62
CA ILE A 198 -13.42 21.94 -39.07
C ILE A 198 -12.98 20.83 -40.04
N SER A 199 -13.92 20.15 -40.71
CA SER A 199 -13.57 19.09 -41.68
C SER A 199 -12.87 19.62 -42.94
N ASN A 200 -13.12 20.86 -43.32
CA ASN A 200 -12.50 21.50 -44.49
C ASN A 200 -11.15 22.16 -44.17
N GLN A 201 -10.72 22.15 -42.90
CA GLN A 201 -9.39 22.61 -42.45
C GLN A 201 -8.41 21.46 -42.19
N LEU A 202 -8.86 20.21 -42.36
CA LEU A 202 -8.06 18.99 -42.38
C LEU A 202 -7.72 18.61 -43.82
#